data_AF-A0A0Q8EK02-F1
#
_entry.id   AF-A0A0Q8EK02-F1
#
_cell.length_a   1.000
_cell.length_b   1.000
_cell.length_c   1.000
_cell.angle_alpha   90.00
_cell.angle_beta   90.00
_cell.angle_gamma   90.00
#
_symmetry.space_group_name_H-M   'P 1'
#
loop_
_entity.id
_entity.type
_entity.pdbx_description
1 polymer ?
#
loop_
_entity_poly.entity_id
_entity_poly.type
_entity_poly.pdbx_seq_one_letter_code
_entity_poly.pdbx_strand_id
1 'polypeptide(L)'
;MTSETIPLDERELVATLSACSEKLLPAPDASIVEAPEVLFAFTELVLALRASLEDDVLIGNVRIAKGAYLVDIYSAEKLGSMQSSLEPLLEQLGTGVVSLELNAERSRPLSAADCGVAKGMLAILEASKDLAAAGAIVEVDHASGAAQTLPAPTPRAISALPVLKDRQSRKVDGEVTGLGRGDARGCEVQIDGGRYFIVRNLMLEDAWSWVKARTKLTGKADWDNGQWVVGTYQMHEQQALIY
;
A
#
# COMPACT_ATOMS: atom_id res chain seq x y z
N MET A 1 10.38 5.02 21.67
CA MET A 1 10.74 6.36 21.14
C MET A 1 9.44 7.01 20.74
N THR A 2 9.06 8.06 21.46
CA THR A 2 7.83 8.82 21.24
C THR A 2 7.99 9.60 19.94
N SER A 3 7.19 9.25 18.92
CA SER A 3 6.99 10.09 17.74
C SER A 3 6.43 11.43 18.24
N GLU A 4 7.28 12.46 18.27
CA GLU A 4 6.84 13.82 18.48
C GLU A 4 6.10 14.25 17.21
N THR A 5 4.78 14.10 17.23
CA THR A 5 3.90 14.64 16.20
C THR A 5 4.00 16.16 16.22
N ILE A 6 4.73 16.72 15.26
CA ILE A 6 4.82 18.16 15.02
C ILE A 6 3.41 18.72 14.80
N PRO A 7 2.98 19.75 15.54
CA PRO A 7 1.69 20.42 15.36
C PRO A 7 1.49 20.91 13.91
N LEU A 8 0.27 20.82 13.38
CA LEU A 8 -0.07 21.22 12.00
C LEU A 8 0.31 22.69 11.69
N ASP A 9 0.28 23.52 12.72
CA ASP A 9 0.56 24.94 12.76
C ASP A 9 2.04 25.30 12.54
N GLU A 10 2.95 24.32 12.63
CA GLU A 10 4.37 24.48 12.30
C GLU A 10 4.74 23.89 10.93
N ARG A 11 3.79 23.24 10.23
CA ARG A 11 4.01 22.59 8.94
C ARG A 11 3.75 23.53 7.76
N GLU A 12 4.55 23.40 6.72
CA GLU A 12 4.41 24.20 5.50
C GLU A 12 3.51 23.48 4.48
N LEU A 13 2.56 24.21 3.88
CA LEU A 13 1.76 23.70 2.77
C LEU A 13 2.69 23.48 1.57
N VAL A 14 2.75 22.26 1.07
CA VAL A 14 3.55 21.88 -0.10
C VAL A 14 2.69 21.93 -1.36
N ALA A 15 1.51 21.31 -1.32
CA ALA A 15 0.62 21.23 -2.45
C ALA A 15 -0.83 20.99 -2.02
N THR A 16 -1.77 21.27 -2.91
CA THR A 16 -3.17 20.87 -2.83
C THR A 16 -3.49 19.94 -3.99
N LEU A 17 -4.03 18.75 -3.72
CA LEU A 17 -4.60 17.91 -4.76
C LEU A 17 -6.07 18.26 -4.92
N SER A 18 -6.52 18.38 -6.17
CA SER A 18 -7.92 18.65 -6.49
C SER A 18 -8.45 17.68 -7.53
N ALA A 19 -9.52 16.95 -7.19
CA ALA A 19 -10.28 16.13 -8.12
C ALA A 19 -11.58 16.86 -8.46
N CYS A 20 -11.59 17.53 -9.61
CA CYS A 20 -12.75 18.26 -10.11
C CYS A 20 -13.80 17.29 -10.64
N SER A 21 -15.08 17.57 -10.37
CA SER A 21 -16.19 16.82 -10.95
C SER A 21 -17.31 17.75 -11.35
N GLU A 22 -17.77 17.64 -12.60
CA GLU A 22 -18.97 18.37 -13.07
C GLU A 22 -20.24 17.94 -12.32
N LYS A 23 -20.21 16.80 -11.62
CA LYS A 23 -21.30 16.32 -10.77
C LYS A 23 -21.33 17.02 -9.40
N LEU A 24 -20.23 17.66 -8.97
CA LEU A 24 -20.15 18.45 -7.75
C LEU A 24 -20.72 19.86 -7.96
N LEU A 25 -22.05 19.93 -8.09
CA LEU A 25 -22.75 21.20 -8.27
C LEU A 25 -23.37 21.68 -6.95
N PRO A 26 -23.34 22.99 -6.69
CA PRO A 26 -24.16 23.57 -5.64
C PRO A 26 -25.64 23.39 -6.01
N ALA A 27 -26.39 22.77 -5.11
CA ALA A 27 -27.83 22.67 -5.19
C ALA A 27 -28.49 24.04 -4.90
N PRO A 28 -29.76 24.23 -5.28
CA PRO A 28 -30.48 25.50 -5.08
C PRO A 28 -30.58 25.95 -3.62
N ASP A 29 -30.42 25.04 -2.67
CA ASP A 29 -30.46 25.27 -1.22
C ASP A 29 -29.08 25.44 -0.59
N ALA A 30 -28.04 25.65 -1.40
CA ALA A 30 -26.63 25.71 -1.00
C ALA A 30 -26.05 24.39 -0.44
N SER A 31 -26.79 23.27 -0.50
CA SER A 31 -26.19 21.94 -0.32
C SER A 31 -25.33 21.58 -1.53
N ILE A 32 -24.47 20.57 -1.39
CA ILE A 32 -23.62 20.09 -2.49
C ILE A 32 -24.13 18.71 -2.91
N VAL A 33 -24.34 18.52 -4.21
CA VAL A 33 -24.58 17.20 -4.76
C VAL A 33 -23.24 16.49 -4.87
N GLU A 34 -23.05 15.43 -4.10
CA GLU A 34 -21.81 14.67 -4.12
C GLU A 34 -21.71 13.76 -5.36
N ALA A 35 -20.47 13.41 -5.72
CA ALA A 35 -20.13 12.43 -6.74
C ALA A 35 -19.47 11.21 -6.07
N PRO A 36 -20.24 10.22 -5.58
CA PRO A 36 -19.71 9.16 -4.73
C PRO A 36 -18.59 8.34 -5.36
N GLU A 37 -18.66 8.10 -6.68
CA GLU A 37 -17.64 7.40 -7.45
C GLU A 37 -16.29 8.14 -7.44
N VAL A 38 -16.34 9.47 -7.60
CA VAL A 38 -15.16 10.33 -7.56
C VAL A 38 -14.62 10.44 -6.13
N LEU A 39 -15.50 10.59 -5.13
CA LEU A 39 -15.10 10.62 -3.72
C LEU A 39 -14.39 9.33 -3.32
N PHE A 40 -14.94 8.18 -3.70
CA PHE A 40 -14.37 6.88 -3.40
C PHE A 40 -12.97 6.76 -4.00
N ALA A 41 -12.83 6.99 -5.31
CA ALA A 41 -11.54 6.89 -5.99
C ALA A 41 -10.52 7.93 -5.48
N PHE A 42 -10.96 9.13 -5.12
CA PHE A 42 -10.09 10.16 -4.54
C PHE A 42 -9.64 9.79 -3.12
N THR A 43 -10.51 9.15 -2.34
CA THR A 43 -10.15 8.65 -1.01
C THR A 43 -9.13 7.52 -1.10
N GLU A 44 -9.30 6.58 -2.04
CA GLU A 44 -8.32 5.53 -2.30
C GLU A 44 -6.97 6.10 -2.75
N LEU A 45 -6.98 7.13 -3.60
CA LEU A 45 -5.76 7.85 -3.98
C LEU A 45 -5.06 8.45 -2.77
N VAL A 46 -5.79 9.15 -1.89
CA VAL A 46 -5.24 9.75 -0.67
C VAL A 46 -4.65 8.69 0.25
N LEU A 47 -5.30 7.54 0.41
CA LEU A 47 -4.79 6.42 1.21
C LEU A 47 -3.52 5.82 0.60
N ALA A 48 -3.48 5.64 -0.71
CA ALA A 48 -2.31 5.13 -1.42
C ALA A 48 -1.11 6.08 -1.33
N LEU A 49 -1.35 7.39 -1.42
CA LEU A 49 -0.33 8.42 -1.22
C LEU A 49 0.19 8.42 0.22
N ARG A 50 -0.68 8.35 1.23
CA ARG A 50 -0.28 8.25 2.65
C ARG A 50 0.59 7.02 2.93
N ALA A 51 0.32 5.91 2.25
CA ALA A 51 1.10 4.68 2.39
C ALA A 51 2.43 4.70 1.62
N SER A 52 2.61 5.63 0.68
CA SER A 52 3.78 5.70 -0.20
C SER A 52 4.74 6.85 0.14
N LEU A 53 4.26 7.87 0.84
CA LEU A 53 5.07 9.00 1.28
C LEU A 53 5.72 8.74 2.64
N GLU A 54 6.82 9.43 2.90
CA GLU A 54 7.58 9.34 4.14
C GLU A 54 6.85 9.99 5.32
N ASP A 55 7.25 9.64 6.56
CA ASP A 55 6.58 10.07 7.81
C ASP A 55 6.63 11.61 8.04
N ASP A 56 7.49 12.32 7.31
CA ASP A 56 7.63 13.78 7.32
C ASP A 56 6.53 14.49 6.52
N VAL A 57 5.81 13.77 5.65
CA VAL A 57 4.69 14.29 4.87
C VAL A 57 3.36 13.98 5.54
N LEU A 58 2.57 15.03 5.77
CA LEU A 58 1.21 14.90 6.26
C LEU A 58 0.20 15.21 5.15
N ILE A 59 -0.66 14.23 4.87
CA ILE A 59 -1.81 14.44 3.98
C ILE A 59 -3.05 14.68 4.83
N GLY A 60 -3.64 15.87 4.71
CA GLY A 60 -4.84 16.29 5.44
C GLY A 60 -6.08 15.45 5.11
N ASN A 61 -7.24 15.87 5.63
CA ASN A 61 -8.50 15.20 5.32
C ASN A 61 -9.09 15.70 3.99
N VAL A 62 -9.77 14.80 3.29
CA VAL A 62 -10.53 15.15 2.10
C VAL A 62 -11.64 16.14 2.49
N ARG A 63 -11.73 17.23 1.75
CA ARG A 63 -12.77 18.26 1.92
C ARG A 63 -13.36 18.62 0.56
N ILE A 64 -14.56 19.21 0.57
CA ILE A 64 -15.21 19.68 -0.66
C ILE A 64 -15.11 21.20 -0.72
N ALA A 65 -14.58 21.73 -1.81
CA ALA A 65 -14.67 23.16 -2.10
C ALA A 65 -14.61 23.42 -3.60
N LYS A 66 -15.31 24.47 -4.06
CA LYS A 66 -15.25 24.97 -5.45
C LYS A 66 -15.51 23.89 -6.51
N GLY A 67 -16.42 22.94 -6.27
CA GLY A 67 -16.74 21.88 -7.24
C GLY A 67 -15.69 20.76 -7.34
N ALA A 68 -14.80 20.65 -6.35
CA ALA A 68 -13.77 19.61 -6.31
C ALA A 68 -13.67 18.98 -4.92
N TYR A 69 -13.21 17.73 -4.89
CA TYR A 69 -12.64 17.14 -3.69
C TYR A 69 -11.18 17.58 -3.56
N LEU A 70 -10.80 18.10 -2.40
CA LEU A 70 -9.48 18.67 -2.14
C LEU A 70 -8.81 17.94 -0.99
N VAL A 71 -7.49 17.84 -1.05
CA VAL A 71 -6.67 17.49 0.10
C VAL A 71 -5.37 18.30 0.08
N ASP A 72 -4.95 18.77 1.25
CA ASP A 72 -3.67 19.48 1.39
C ASP A 72 -2.57 18.53 1.83
N ILE A 73 -1.38 18.75 1.28
CA ILE A 73 -0.15 18.07 1.66
C ILE A 73 0.75 19.07 2.38
N TYR A 74 1.22 18.69 3.56
CA TYR A 74 2.10 19.48 4.41
C TYR A 74 3.42 18.76 4.67
N SER A 75 4.50 19.51 4.83
CA SER A 75 5.82 18.98 5.23
C SER A 75 6.20 19.43 6.64
N ALA A 76 6.94 18.58 7.36
CA ALA A 76 7.47 18.80 8.70
C ALA A 76 8.53 19.90 8.82
N GLU A 77 9.21 20.29 7.73
CA GLU A 77 10.24 21.32 7.76
C GLU A 77 9.89 22.52 6.85
N LYS A 78 10.27 23.73 7.29
CA LYS A 78 10.46 24.89 6.39
C LYS A 78 11.52 24.48 5.37
N LEU A 79 11.09 24.08 4.18
CA LEU A 79 11.92 23.46 3.14
C LEU A 79 12.94 24.48 2.58
N GLY A 80 13.99 24.72 3.34
CA GLY A 80 15.13 25.55 2.95
C GLY A 80 16.12 24.82 2.04
N SER A 81 16.03 23.50 1.89
CA SER A 81 16.86 22.76 0.94
C SER A 81 16.36 21.33 0.76
N MET A 82 16.28 20.91 -0.51
CA MET A 82 15.99 19.56 -1.03
C MET A 82 14.51 19.23 -1.25
N GLN A 83 14.09 19.45 -2.50
CA GLN A 83 13.01 18.80 -3.25
C GLN A 83 11.90 18.16 -2.40
N SER A 84 10.75 18.85 -2.37
CA SER A 84 9.48 18.30 -1.91
C SER A 84 9.32 16.86 -2.39
N SER A 85 9.26 15.91 -1.46
CA SER A 85 9.10 14.44 -1.66
C SER A 85 7.99 14.04 -2.64
N LEU A 86 7.08 14.96 -2.95
CA LEU A 86 6.02 14.82 -3.93
C LEU A 86 6.50 14.89 -5.39
N GLU A 87 7.45 15.75 -5.74
CA GLU A 87 7.92 15.89 -7.14
C GLU A 87 8.60 14.62 -7.67
N PRO A 88 9.57 14.01 -6.95
CA PRO A 88 10.16 12.74 -7.37
C PRO A 88 9.13 11.62 -7.52
N LEU A 89 8.12 11.58 -6.63
CA LEU A 89 7.04 10.61 -6.74
C LEU A 89 6.23 10.82 -8.02
N LEU A 90 5.89 12.06 -8.36
CA LEU A 90 5.10 12.37 -9.55
C LEU A 90 5.87 12.05 -10.84
N GLU A 91 7.18 12.31 -10.89
CA GLU A 91 8.05 11.87 -11.99
C GLU A 91 8.10 10.34 -12.11
N GLN A 92 8.23 9.65 -10.98
CA GLN A 92 8.22 8.19 -10.93
C GLN A 92 6.88 7.62 -11.41
N LEU A 93 5.75 8.21 -11.01
CA LEU A 93 4.42 7.81 -11.47
C LEU A 93 4.29 8.00 -12.98
N GLY A 94 4.78 9.12 -13.52
CA GLY A 94 4.80 9.37 -14.97
C GLY A 94 5.60 8.30 -15.73
N THR A 95 6.80 7.98 -15.23
CA THR A 95 7.63 6.89 -15.79
C THR A 95 6.95 5.52 -15.66
N GLY A 96 6.25 5.30 -14.55
CA GLY A 96 5.46 4.09 -14.28
C GLY A 96 4.32 3.93 -15.27
N VAL A 97 3.56 5.00 -15.56
CA VAL A 97 2.51 4.98 -16.59
C VAL A 97 3.11 4.57 -17.94
N VAL A 98 4.17 5.24 -18.40
CA VAL A 98 4.83 4.89 -19.67
C VAL A 98 5.25 3.42 -19.72
N SER A 99 5.81 2.92 -18.62
CA SER A 99 6.24 1.51 -18.52
C SER A 99 5.07 0.53 -18.59
N LEU A 100 3.94 0.86 -17.96
CA LEU A 100 2.72 0.05 -18.00
C LEU A 100 2.05 0.06 -19.38
N GLU A 101 1.98 1.22 -20.03
CA GLU A 101 1.45 1.34 -21.40
C GLU A 101 2.27 0.48 -22.38
N LEU A 102 3.60 0.58 -22.32
CA LEU A 102 4.48 -0.25 -23.15
C LEU A 102 4.37 -1.75 -22.83
N ASN A 103 4.12 -2.10 -21.57
CA ASN A 103 3.92 -3.48 -21.16
C ASN A 103 2.61 -4.08 -21.71
N ALA A 104 1.57 -3.26 -21.83
CA ALA A 104 0.26 -3.69 -22.35
C ALA A 104 0.25 -3.99 -23.86
N GLU A 105 1.26 -3.52 -24.59
CA GLU A 105 1.48 -3.87 -25.99
C GLU A 105 2.29 -5.16 -26.18
N ARG A 106 2.80 -5.76 -25.09
CA ARG A 106 3.56 -7.01 -25.18
C ARG A 106 2.64 -8.20 -25.41
N SER A 107 3.10 -9.16 -26.20
CA SER A 107 2.42 -10.45 -26.38
C SER A 107 2.29 -11.25 -25.08
N ARG A 108 3.21 -11.03 -24.14
CA ARG A 108 3.18 -11.55 -22.77
C ARG A 108 3.51 -10.42 -21.80
N PRO A 109 2.49 -9.74 -21.25
CA PRO A 109 2.70 -8.69 -20.26
C PRO A 109 3.44 -9.22 -19.03
N LEU A 110 4.36 -8.41 -18.52
CA LEU A 110 5.07 -8.66 -17.26
C LEU A 110 4.23 -8.17 -16.07
N SER A 111 4.60 -8.60 -14.86
CA SER A 111 4.02 -8.04 -13.64
C SER A 111 4.43 -6.58 -13.45
N ALA A 112 3.65 -5.81 -12.67
CA ALA A 112 3.96 -4.40 -12.41
C ALA A 112 5.37 -4.22 -11.82
N ALA A 113 5.77 -5.09 -10.88
CA ALA A 113 7.10 -5.06 -10.28
C ALA A 113 8.22 -5.29 -11.31
N ASP A 114 8.02 -6.22 -12.24
CA ASP A 114 8.99 -6.51 -13.31
C ASP A 114 9.05 -5.39 -14.36
N CYS A 115 8.03 -4.50 -14.40
CA CYS A 115 8.04 -3.25 -15.16
C CYS A 115 8.67 -2.08 -14.39
N GLY A 116 9.21 -2.31 -13.18
CA GLY A 116 9.76 -1.26 -12.34
C GLY A 116 8.71 -0.44 -11.59
N VAL A 117 7.45 -0.89 -11.54
CA VAL A 117 6.37 -0.22 -10.80
C VAL A 117 6.18 -0.91 -9.45
N ALA A 118 6.56 -0.20 -8.38
CA ALA A 118 6.39 -0.68 -7.02
C ALA A 118 4.91 -0.78 -6.62
N LYS A 119 4.59 -1.63 -5.63
CA LYS A 119 3.21 -1.87 -5.18
C LYS A 119 2.48 -0.57 -4.75
N GLY A 120 3.15 0.32 -4.01
CA GLY A 120 2.57 1.61 -3.59
C GLY A 120 2.24 2.51 -4.78
N MET A 121 3.17 2.61 -5.74
CA MET A 121 2.94 3.34 -6.99
C MET A 121 1.78 2.74 -7.80
N LEU A 122 1.70 1.41 -7.91
CA LEU A 122 0.61 0.76 -8.62
C LEU A 122 -0.75 1.13 -8.02
N ALA A 123 -0.88 1.13 -6.70
CA ALA A 123 -2.12 1.53 -6.02
C ALA A 123 -2.51 2.99 -6.33
N ILE A 124 -1.53 3.90 -6.35
CA ILE A 124 -1.74 5.30 -6.76
C ILE A 124 -2.23 5.38 -8.22
N LEU A 125 -1.59 4.63 -9.12
CA LEU A 125 -1.94 4.61 -10.54
C LEU A 125 -3.30 3.97 -10.82
N GLU A 126 -3.70 2.95 -10.05
CA GLU A 126 -5.02 2.33 -10.11
C GLU A 126 -6.11 3.31 -9.68
N ALA A 127 -5.92 4.02 -8.56
CA ALA A 127 -6.84 5.05 -8.10
C ALA A 127 -6.92 6.23 -9.08
N SER A 128 -5.78 6.65 -9.65
CA SER A 128 -5.73 7.69 -10.69
C SER A 128 -6.50 7.27 -11.96
N LYS A 129 -6.37 6.01 -12.39
CA LYS A 129 -7.18 5.44 -13.48
C LYS A 129 -8.68 5.46 -13.15
N ASP A 130 -9.07 5.10 -11.93
CA ASP A 130 -10.47 5.10 -11.53
C ASP A 130 -11.07 6.51 -11.51
N LEU A 131 -10.30 7.51 -11.07
CA LEU A 131 -10.69 8.92 -11.16
C LEU A 131 -10.90 9.36 -12.61
N ALA A 132 -9.94 9.06 -13.49
CA ALA A 132 -10.05 9.36 -14.91
C ALA A 132 -11.27 8.67 -15.56
N ALA A 133 -11.55 7.41 -15.18
CA ALA A 133 -12.73 6.68 -15.65
C ALA A 133 -14.05 7.29 -15.14
N ALA A 134 -14.04 7.88 -13.94
CA ALA A 134 -15.17 8.64 -13.39
C ALA A 134 -15.29 10.06 -13.98
N GLY A 135 -14.42 10.44 -14.92
CA GLY A 135 -14.40 11.75 -15.56
C GLY A 135 -13.77 12.85 -14.71
N ALA A 136 -13.01 12.49 -13.67
CA ALA A 136 -12.28 13.43 -12.81
C ALA A 136 -10.79 13.39 -13.13
N ILE A 137 -10.20 14.57 -13.32
CA ILE A 137 -8.76 14.75 -13.44
C ILE A 137 -8.26 15.28 -12.10
N VAL A 138 -7.12 14.76 -11.64
CA VAL A 138 -6.48 15.24 -10.41
C VAL A 138 -5.39 16.23 -10.76
N GLU A 139 -5.58 17.48 -10.32
CA GLU A 139 -4.56 18.51 -10.40
C GLU A 139 -3.79 18.58 -9.08
N VAL A 140 -2.49 18.85 -9.17
CA VAL A 140 -1.58 19.08 -8.04
C VAL A 140 -1.10 20.51 -8.13
N ASP A 141 -1.71 21.38 -7.30
CA ASP A 141 -1.37 22.79 -7.18
C ASP A 141 -0.30 22.95 -6.10
N HIS A 142 0.95 23.19 -6.50
CA HIS A 142 2.05 23.42 -5.57
C HIS A 142 1.98 24.81 -4.97
N ALA A 143 2.44 24.95 -3.72
CA ALA A 143 2.53 26.24 -3.04
C ALA A 143 3.47 27.23 -3.76
N SER A 144 4.42 26.73 -4.57
CA SER A 144 5.28 27.52 -5.46
C SER A 144 4.52 28.19 -6.62
N GLY A 145 3.27 27.81 -6.85
CA GLY A 145 2.43 28.27 -7.96
C GLY A 145 2.54 27.41 -9.23
N ALA A 146 3.35 26.36 -9.22
CA ALA A 146 3.34 25.35 -10.28
C ALA A 146 2.09 24.47 -10.16
N ALA A 147 1.49 24.11 -11.29
CA ALA A 147 0.39 23.16 -11.36
C ALA A 147 0.77 22.01 -12.29
N GLN A 148 0.43 20.79 -11.89
CA GLN A 148 0.62 19.62 -12.72
C GLN A 148 -0.49 18.60 -12.53
N THR A 149 -0.84 17.92 -13.60
CA THR A 149 -1.84 16.85 -13.57
C THR A 149 -1.20 15.55 -13.07
N LEU A 150 -1.88 14.86 -12.14
CA LEU A 150 -1.49 13.52 -11.71
C LEU A 150 -1.58 12.56 -12.92
N PRO A 151 -0.51 11.81 -13.24
CA PRO A 151 -0.54 10.88 -14.35
C PRO A 151 -1.55 9.75 -14.09
N ALA A 152 -2.33 9.40 -15.12
CA ALA A 152 -3.30 8.31 -15.09
C ALA A 152 -3.00 7.32 -16.23
N PRO A 153 -2.84 6.02 -15.95
CA PRO A 153 -2.68 5.03 -17.00
C PRO A 153 -4.01 4.73 -17.67
N THR A 154 -3.96 4.20 -18.90
CA THR A 154 -5.14 3.70 -19.59
C THR A 154 -5.72 2.49 -18.87
N PRO A 155 -7.03 2.22 -19.00
CA PRO A 155 -7.62 0.99 -18.47
C PRO A 155 -6.95 -0.28 -19.01
N ARG A 156 -6.44 -0.23 -20.24
CA ARG A 156 -5.70 -1.32 -20.87
C ARG A 156 -4.36 -1.58 -20.16
N ALA A 157 -3.63 -0.54 -19.78
CA ALA A 157 -2.34 -0.67 -19.11
C ALA A 157 -2.43 -1.43 -17.78
N ILE A 158 -3.48 -1.19 -17.00
CA ILE A 158 -3.73 -1.92 -15.74
C ILE A 158 -4.28 -3.32 -16.01
N SER A 159 -5.29 -3.47 -16.86
CA SER A 159 -5.93 -4.77 -17.11
C SER A 159 -5.04 -5.78 -17.84
N ALA A 160 -4.01 -5.32 -18.56
CA ALA A 160 -3.02 -6.19 -19.20
C ALA A 160 -2.07 -6.84 -18.20
N LEU A 161 -1.94 -6.30 -16.98
CA LEU A 161 -1.08 -6.89 -15.97
C LEU A 161 -1.51 -8.33 -15.69
N PRO A 162 -0.56 -9.29 -15.64
CA PRO A 162 -0.89 -10.63 -15.25
C PRO A 162 -1.48 -10.57 -13.85
N VAL A 163 -2.69 -11.10 -13.67
CA VAL A 163 -3.27 -11.31 -12.36
C VAL A 163 -2.21 -11.99 -11.52
N LEU A 164 -1.76 -11.33 -10.45
CA LEU A 164 -0.94 -11.96 -9.42
C LEU A 164 -1.74 -13.19 -9.01
N LYS A 165 -1.38 -14.36 -9.54
CA LYS A 165 -1.85 -15.60 -8.98
C LYS A 165 -1.30 -15.56 -7.57
N ASP A 166 -2.19 -15.32 -6.60
CA ASP A 166 -1.87 -15.52 -5.19
C ASP A 166 -1.04 -16.79 -5.15
N ARG A 167 0.20 -16.66 -4.67
CA ARG A 167 1.09 -17.82 -4.63
C ARG A 167 0.32 -18.89 -3.88
N GLN A 168 -0.06 -19.95 -4.59
CA GLN A 168 -0.99 -20.94 -4.04
C GLN A 168 -0.49 -21.35 -2.68
N SER A 169 -1.39 -21.25 -1.70
CA SER A 169 -1.09 -21.56 -0.33
C SER A 169 -0.43 -22.93 -0.23
N ARG A 170 0.55 -23.04 0.65
CA ARG A 170 1.31 -24.28 0.81
C ARG A 170 0.83 -25.02 2.05
N LYS A 171 0.73 -26.34 1.94
CA LYS A 171 0.60 -27.19 3.12
C LYS A 171 1.93 -27.17 3.87
N VAL A 172 1.88 -26.93 5.16
CA VAL A 172 2.99 -27.09 6.11
C VAL A 172 2.68 -28.32 6.96
N ASP A 173 3.63 -29.25 7.05
CA ASP A 173 3.50 -30.50 7.80
C ASP A 173 4.91 -30.99 8.12
N GLY A 174 5.38 -30.71 9.33
CA GLY A 174 6.76 -31.03 9.74
C GLY A 174 7.07 -30.62 11.18
N GLU A 175 8.26 -30.98 11.65
CA GLU A 175 8.74 -30.64 12.99
C GLU A 175 9.35 -29.23 13.01
N VAL A 176 9.08 -28.49 14.07
CA VAL A 176 9.74 -27.21 14.33
C VAL A 176 11.17 -27.47 14.81
N THR A 177 12.16 -27.08 14.02
CA THR A 177 13.58 -27.39 14.26
C THR A 177 14.44 -26.16 14.56
N GLY A 178 13.96 -24.96 14.29
CA GLY A 178 14.74 -23.73 14.40
C GLY A 178 13.88 -22.49 14.56
N LEU A 179 14.52 -21.38 14.92
CA LEU A 179 13.88 -20.08 15.15
C LEU A 179 14.58 -19.00 14.34
N GLY A 180 13.77 -18.14 13.73
CA GLY A 180 14.20 -16.97 12.99
C GLY A 180 13.82 -15.67 13.69
N ARG A 181 13.96 -14.55 12.98
CA ARG A 181 13.65 -13.23 13.51
C ARG A 181 12.19 -12.92 13.20
N GLY A 182 11.33 -13.02 14.22
CA GLY A 182 9.92 -12.67 14.10
C GLY A 182 9.68 -11.19 13.79
N ASP A 183 8.43 -10.87 13.44
CA ASP A 183 7.95 -9.51 13.20
C ASP A 183 6.61 -9.27 13.93
N ALA A 184 5.94 -8.15 13.63
CA ALA A 184 4.66 -7.79 14.25
C ALA A 184 3.53 -8.81 14.01
N ARG A 185 3.67 -9.72 13.04
CA ARG A 185 2.69 -10.77 12.73
C ARG A 185 2.90 -12.00 13.61
N GLY A 186 4.11 -12.24 14.12
CA GLY A 186 4.44 -13.37 14.99
C GLY A 186 5.90 -13.82 14.86
N CYS A 187 6.20 -15.01 15.40
CA CYS A 187 7.54 -15.57 15.37
C CYS A 187 7.81 -16.44 14.13
N GLU A 188 9.05 -16.36 13.66
CA GLU A 188 9.54 -17.15 12.54
C GLU A 188 10.10 -18.48 13.05
N VAL A 189 9.64 -19.60 12.49
CA VAL A 189 10.07 -20.95 12.84
C VAL A 189 10.55 -21.71 11.60
N GLN A 190 11.58 -22.53 11.77
CA GLN A 190 12.09 -23.43 10.74
C GLN A 190 11.40 -24.79 10.83
N ILE A 191 10.99 -25.33 9.69
CA ILE A 191 10.35 -26.66 9.60
C ILE A 191 11.31 -27.67 8.96
N ASP A 192 11.52 -28.81 9.62
CA ASP A 192 12.37 -29.94 9.20
C ASP A 192 13.80 -29.54 8.77
N GLY A 193 14.37 -28.51 9.39
CA GLY A 193 15.69 -27.95 9.04
C GLY A 193 15.72 -27.24 7.68
N GLY A 194 14.56 -27.02 7.07
CA GLY A 194 14.38 -26.42 5.76
C GLY A 194 14.02 -24.95 5.82
N ARG A 195 12.81 -24.64 5.35
CA ARG A 195 12.34 -23.25 5.18
C ARG A 195 11.82 -22.68 6.49
N TYR A 196 11.87 -21.36 6.55
CA TYR A 196 11.28 -20.57 7.60
C TYR A 196 9.86 -20.11 7.23
N PHE A 197 9.00 -20.07 8.24
CA PHE A 197 7.61 -19.63 8.17
C PHE A 197 7.32 -18.74 9.36
N ILE A 198 6.55 -17.67 9.18
CA ILE A 198 6.00 -16.91 10.30
C ILE A 198 4.72 -17.58 10.76
N VAL A 199 4.61 -17.86 12.06
CA VAL A 199 3.37 -18.37 12.65
C VAL A 199 2.65 -17.20 13.30
N ARG A 200 1.42 -16.89 12.85
CA ARG A 200 0.68 -15.73 13.35
C ARG A 200 0.45 -15.83 14.85
N ASN A 201 0.64 -14.71 15.54
CA ASN A 201 0.44 -14.55 16.98
C ASN A 201 1.27 -15.50 17.85
N LEU A 202 2.29 -16.16 17.28
CA LEU A 202 3.21 -16.98 18.06
C LEU A 202 4.21 -16.09 18.80
N MET A 203 4.23 -16.18 20.12
CA MET A 203 5.20 -15.48 20.95
C MET A 203 6.54 -16.23 20.96
N LEU A 204 7.63 -15.50 21.18
CA LEU A 204 8.99 -16.05 21.12
C LEU A 204 9.21 -17.18 22.14
N GLU A 205 8.63 -17.04 23.34
CA GLU A 205 8.74 -18.01 24.43
C GLU A 205 8.06 -19.34 24.08
N ASP A 206 6.89 -19.27 23.45
CA ASP A 206 6.16 -20.44 22.96
C ASP A 206 6.91 -21.09 21.79
N ALA A 207 7.42 -20.28 20.87
CA ALA A 207 8.21 -20.75 19.73
C ALA A 207 9.49 -21.49 20.18
N TRP A 208 10.14 -21.00 21.24
CA TRP A 208 11.28 -21.67 21.88
C TRP A 208 10.91 -23.02 22.47
N SER A 209 9.75 -23.10 23.13
CA SER A 209 9.21 -24.35 23.65
C SER A 209 8.93 -25.35 22.53
N TRP A 210 8.43 -24.88 21.38
CA TRP A 210 8.16 -25.73 20.22
C TRP A 210 9.42 -26.34 19.61
N VAL A 211 10.50 -25.56 19.48
CA VAL A 211 11.80 -26.09 19.01
C VAL A 211 12.33 -27.16 19.95
N LYS A 212 12.30 -26.90 21.27
CA LYS A 212 12.80 -27.86 22.26
C LYS A 212 12.02 -29.17 22.24
N ALA A 213 10.70 -29.09 22.11
CA ALA A 213 9.81 -30.24 22.06
C ALA A 213 9.73 -30.89 20.67
N ARG A 214 10.42 -30.34 19.65
CA ARG A 214 10.27 -30.73 18.24
C ARG A 214 8.80 -30.84 17.82
N THR A 215 8.02 -29.83 18.20
CA THR A 215 6.57 -29.88 18.04
C THR A 215 6.22 -29.97 16.57
N LYS A 216 5.24 -30.83 16.25
CA LYS A 216 4.75 -30.98 14.89
C LYS A 216 3.80 -29.84 14.54
N LEU A 217 4.18 -29.03 13.54
CA LEU A 217 3.35 -27.98 12.98
C LEU A 217 2.63 -28.50 11.73
N THR A 218 1.31 -28.49 11.76
CA THR A 218 0.47 -28.76 10.58
C THR A 218 -0.43 -27.58 10.30
N GLY A 219 -0.50 -27.14 9.04
CA GLY A 219 -1.29 -25.98 8.68
C GLY A 219 -1.19 -25.60 7.21
N LYS A 220 -1.75 -24.43 6.90
CA LYS A 220 -1.71 -23.83 5.57
C LYS A 220 -0.98 -22.49 5.68
N ALA A 221 0.05 -22.32 4.86
CA ALA A 221 0.82 -21.10 4.79
C ALA A 221 0.41 -20.30 3.55
N ASP A 222 0.06 -19.05 3.75
CA ASP A 222 -0.24 -18.08 2.70
C ASP A 222 0.94 -17.14 2.51
N TRP A 223 1.10 -16.62 1.29
CA TRP A 223 2.17 -15.66 1.02
C TRP A 223 1.74 -14.27 1.47
N ASP A 224 2.49 -13.67 2.38
CA ASP A 224 2.20 -12.36 2.95
C ASP A 224 3.50 -11.58 3.13
N ASN A 225 3.58 -10.40 2.50
CA ASN A 225 4.71 -9.47 2.53
C ASN A 225 6.10 -10.14 2.39
N GLY A 226 6.26 -11.01 1.38
CA GLY A 226 7.56 -11.60 1.05
C GLY A 226 7.94 -12.86 1.84
N GLN A 227 7.09 -13.34 2.75
CA GLN A 227 7.29 -14.55 3.54
C GLN A 227 6.04 -15.44 3.54
N TRP A 228 6.23 -16.71 3.88
CA TRP A 228 5.13 -17.65 4.09
C TRP A 228 4.63 -17.54 5.53
N VAL A 229 3.34 -17.29 5.69
CA VAL A 229 2.69 -17.05 6.98
C VAL A 229 1.63 -18.11 7.25
N VAL A 230 1.75 -18.82 8.37
CA VAL A 230 0.80 -19.82 8.84
C VAL A 230 -0.23 -19.15 9.73
N GLY A 231 -1.48 -19.05 9.25
CA GLY A 231 -2.58 -18.38 9.96
C GLY A 231 -3.44 -19.31 10.82
N THR A 232 -3.66 -20.54 10.35
CA THR A 232 -4.38 -21.60 11.08
C THR A 232 -3.50 -22.83 11.19
N TYR A 233 -3.25 -23.28 12.42
CA TYR A 233 -2.45 -24.47 12.68
C TYR A 233 -3.12 -25.38 13.69
N GLN A 234 -2.86 -26.68 13.56
CA GLN A 234 -3.19 -27.67 14.58
C GLN A 234 -1.89 -28.16 15.21
N MET A 235 -1.83 -28.06 16.55
CA MET A 235 -0.79 -28.68 17.35
C MET A 235 -1.20 -30.12 17.65
N HIS A 236 -0.31 -31.07 17.41
CA HIS A 236 -0.41 -32.37 18.05
C HIS A 236 0.62 -32.39 19.17
N GLU A 237 0.14 -32.30 20.41
CA GLU A 237 0.97 -32.61 21.57
C GLU A 237 1.35 -34.09 21.47
N GLN A 238 2.62 -34.37 21.17
CA GLN A 238 3.16 -35.68 21.47
C GLN A 238 3.25 -35.77 23.00
N GLN A 239 2.23 -36.40 23.61
CA GLN A 239 2.32 -36.85 25.00
C GLN A 239 3.56 -37.71 25.13
N ALA A 240 4.54 -37.21 25.87
CA ALA A 240 5.74 -37.95 26.23
C ALA A 240 5.31 -39.21 27.00
N LEU A 241 5.52 -40.38 26.39
CA LEU A 241 5.59 -41.64 27.10
C LEU A 241 6.83 -41.61 27.98
N ILE A 242 6.61 -41.30 29.26
CA ILE A 242 7.57 -41.50 30.34
C ILE A 242 7.78 -43.01 30.47
N TYR A 243 9.01 -43.47 30.29
CA TYR A 243 9.54 -44.72 30.84
C TYR A 243 10.72 -44.39 31.75
#